data_AF-A0A934DYE8-F1
#
_entry.id   AF-A0A934DYE8-F1
#
_cell.length_a   1.000
_cell.length_b   1.000
_cell.length_c   1.000
_cell.angle_alpha   90.00
_cell.angle_beta   90.00
_cell.angle_gamma   90.00
#
_symmetry.space_group_name_H-M   'P 1'
#
loop_
_entity.id
_entity.type
_entity.pdbx_description
1 polymer ?
#
loop_
_entity_poly.entity_id
_entity_poly.type
_entity_poly.pdbx_seq_one_letter_code
_entity_poly.pdbx_strand_id
1 'polypeptide(L)'
;MNPAQQQFLQQWQGWLQQVAGQVTQILQETDAGCRQLLASQPTDPMPMQNALQAVHIKVTELKGQVSNAWTQQVENIVGMGNPGEVMDSGQIANEGLEQWIDETWGRFRSQWRVETMKVFWNHVQQLMNQPVSCTQCGGSIMPNLRHVADTVTCKHCGGINQVSPHPDVYLFYTIGPDIWAEAATLDKRFEIDRFRSQVRAQLRANRASLSFSLNAGEDEPVESLLKWESMERDYWTHYYATKAQLLPAKAQEQAESVESSMRSVLDECKRSNAWRQAKGMENRVEIARTPGVIFSGPEYGPLRPDQVEEFFYQAFMLDDSRDDPSRFNELLKRFGYKSNEQFEHVRITFNRNVNSVDQAFLQMQVGARARATKDKLAEKAASSPLMAPVEGVTLEQYAHLCAQAASGISQQDFVSVLAQAGMDKAKFDRVAAGWTDRMKKDPDFVVTNEYSKFFAAAPPPPGAAPRLDPSTVSFEMFCEIMGAQTAWSTQGKDVNAMIKQVFNMTALDWSNVSSFWSPKMMTDMNLAMRMSDLMMRAQQKYMAM
;
A
#
# COMPACT_ATOMS: atom_id res chain seq x y z
N MET A 1 -32.41 14.83 -28.17
CA MET A 1 -32.68 15.83 -27.11
C MET A 1 -33.82 16.79 -27.48
N ASN A 2 -34.63 17.21 -26.50
CA ASN A 2 -35.60 18.31 -26.63
C ASN A 2 -34.95 19.69 -26.34
N PRO A 3 -35.62 20.84 -26.62
CA PRO A 3 -35.03 22.17 -26.40
C PRO A 3 -34.62 22.46 -24.95
N ALA A 4 -35.38 21.99 -23.95
CA ALA A 4 -35.04 22.20 -22.54
C ALA A 4 -33.75 21.44 -22.15
N GLN A 5 -33.58 20.24 -22.66
CA GLN A 5 -32.38 19.43 -22.50
C GLN A 5 -31.15 20.10 -23.13
N GLN A 6 -31.29 20.66 -24.34
CA GLN A 6 -30.22 21.41 -25.00
C GLN A 6 -29.82 22.66 -24.19
N GLN A 7 -30.82 23.41 -23.70
CA GLN A 7 -30.59 24.57 -22.85
C GLN A 7 -29.86 24.21 -21.55
N PHE A 8 -30.25 23.11 -20.90
CA PHE A 8 -29.57 22.61 -19.71
C PHE A 8 -28.10 22.29 -19.99
N LEU A 9 -27.80 21.52 -21.06
CA LEU A 9 -26.41 21.19 -21.41
C LEU A 9 -25.58 22.44 -21.73
N GLN A 10 -26.17 23.43 -22.40
CA GLN A 10 -25.48 24.70 -22.67
C GLN A 10 -25.14 25.45 -21.37
N GLN A 11 -26.08 25.52 -20.43
CA GLN A 11 -25.85 26.14 -19.11
C GLN A 11 -24.79 25.36 -18.32
N TRP A 12 -24.87 24.04 -18.34
CA TRP A 12 -23.91 23.15 -17.68
C TRP A 12 -22.49 23.35 -18.23
N GLN A 13 -22.34 23.37 -19.56
CA GLN A 13 -21.05 23.65 -20.21
C GLN A 13 -20.51 25.03 -19.84
N GLY A 14 -21.37 26.06 -19.79
CA GLY A 14 -20.98 27.39 -19.34
C GLY A 14 -20.47 27.41 -17.91
N TRP A 15 -21.10 26.64 -17.01
CA TRP A 15 -20.64 26.49 -15.63
C TRP A 15 -19.30 25.74 -15.52
N LEU A 16 -19.13 24.64 -16.26
CA LEU A 16 -17.86 23.91 -16.33
C LEU A 16 -16.70 24.80 -16.80
N GLN A 17 -16.94 25.69 -17.77
CA GLN A 17 -15.96 26.69 -18.21
C GLN A 17 -15.60 27.69 -17.12
N GLN A 18 -16.55 28.08 -16.26
CA GLN A 18 -16.26 28.95 -15.11
C GLN A 18 -15.35 28.24 -14.10
N VAL A 19 -15.61 26.96 -13.79
CA VAL A 19 -14.75 26.16 -12.92
C VAL A 19 -13.33 26.04 -13.51
N ALA A 20 -13.21 25.77 -14.81
CA ALA A 20 -11.91 25.76 -15.50
C ALA A 20 -11.17 27.12 -15.39
N GLY A 21 -11.91 28.22 -15.53
CA GLY A 21 -11.38 29.58 -15.33
C GLY A 21 -10.87 29.81 -13.91
N GLN A 22 -11.59 29.34 -12.88
CA GLN A 22 -11.16 29.43 -11.48
C GLN A 22 -9.87 28.64 -11.22
N VAL A 23 -9.76 27.41 -11.75
CA VAL A 23 -8.52 26.62 -11.66
C VAL A 23 -7.36 27.39 -12.30
N THR A 24 -7.56 27.92 -13.50
CA THR A 24 -6.53 28.71 -14.21
C THR A 24 -6.07 29.91 -13.39
N GLN A 25 -7.01 30.66 -12.80
CA GLN A 25 -6.69 31.81 -11.95
C GLN A 25 -5.88 31.41 -10.71
N ILE A 26 -6.29 30.33 -10.01
CA ILE A 26 -5.56 29.82 -8.84
C ILE A 26 -4.11 29.49 -9.21
N LEU A 27 -3.89 28.82 -10.34
CA LEU A 27 -2.54 28.45 -10.79
C LEU A 27 -1.70 29.67 -11.19
N GLN A 28 -2.30 30.68 -11.83
CA GLN A 28 -1.60 31.93 -12.19
C GLN A 28 -1.16 32.71 -10.94
N GLU A 29 -2.04 32.87 -9.94
CA GLU A 29 -1.70 33.52 -8.67
C GLU A 29 -0.61 32.74 -7.91
N THR A 30 -0.71 31.41 -7.94
CA THR A 30 0.26 30.51 -7.31
C THR A 30 1.64 30.58 -7.98
N ASP A 31 1.72 30.71 -9.32
CA ASP A 31 2.99 30.80 -10.05
C ASP A 31 3.88 31.93 -9.51
N ALA A 32 3.29 33.11 -9.28
CA ALA A 32 4.00 34.25 -8.71
C ALA A 32 4.48 33.97 -7.28
N GLY A 33 3.65 33.35 -6.44
CA GLY A 33 4.01 32.95 -5.09
C GLY A 33 5.14 31.92 -5.06
N CYS A 34 5.12 30.93 -5.96
CA CYS A 34 6.17 29.93 -6.10
C CYS A 34 7.51 30.56 -6.50
N ARG A 35 7.53 31.51 -7.44
CA ARG A 35 8.75 32.27 -7.80
C ARG A 35 9.34 32.97 -6.58
N GLN A 36 8.52 33.65 -5.80
CA GLN A 36 8.96 34.38 -4.60
C GLN A 36 9.47 33.44 -3.51
N LEU A 37 8.77 32.32 -3.26
CA LEU A 37 9.21 31.29 -2.32
C LEU A 37 10.56 30.72 -2.71
N LEU A 38 10.73 30.34 -3.98
CA LEU A 38 11.98 29.77 -4.47
C LEU A 38 13.15 30.76 -4.36
N ALA A 39 12.91 32.05 -4.62
CA ALA A 39 13.91 33.10 -4.48
C ALA A 39 14.30 33.36 -3.01
N SER A 40 13.35 33.26 -2.09
CA SER A 40 13.58 33.53 -0.66
C SER A 40 14.18 32.36 0.10
N GLN A 41 13.91 31.12 -0.32
CA GLN A 41 14.33 29.89 0.38
C GLN A 41 14.92 28.86 -0.61
N PRO A 42 16.04 29.17 -1.28
CA PRO A 42 16.59 28.32 -2.35
C PRO A 42 17.16 26.97 -1.84
N THR A 43 17.44 26.86 -0.55
CA THR A 43 18.06 25.67 0.07
C THR A 43 17.08 24.78 0.82
N ASP A 44 15.81 25.19 0.95
CA ASP A 44 14.79 24.42 1.65
C ASP A 44 13.61 24.13 0.70
N PRO A 45 13.40 22.87 0.28
CA PRO A 45 12.28 22.53 -0.59
C PRO A 45 10.92 22.43 0.14
N MET A 46 10.90 22.38 1.48
CA MET A 46 9.67 22.16 2.25
C MET A 46 8.62 23.26 2.10
N PRO A 47 8.96 24.56 2.14
CA PRO A 47 7.98 25.63 1.93
C PRO A 47 7.27 25.53 0.58
N MET A 48 8.00 25.19 -0.49
CA MET A 48 7.40 24.96 -1.81
C MET A 48 6.44 23.78 -1.77
N GLN A 49 6.84 22.66 -1.16
CA GLN A 49 5.99 21.48 -1.06
C GLN A 49 4.68 21.80 -0.30
N ASN A 50 4.76 22.55 0.79
CA ASN A 50 3.59 22.99 1.56
C ASN A 50 2.67 23.89 0.73
N ALA A 51 3.23 24.83 -0.02
CA ALA A 51 2.46 25.70 -0.91
C ALA A 51 1.74 24.90 -2.01
N LEU A 52 2.44 23.98 -2.68
CA LEU A 52 1.84 23.12 -3.70
C LEU A 52 0.76 22.20 -3.12
N GLN A 53 0.91 21.71 -1.88
CA GLN A 53 -0.12 20.92 -1.23
C GLN A 53 -1.38 21.74 -0.92
N ALA A 54 -1.24 22.99 -0.47
CA ALA A 54 -2.38 23.88 -0.25
C ALA A 54 -3.16 24.15 -1.56
N VAL A 55 -2.45 24.28 -2.67
CA VAL A 55 -3.06 24.48 -4.00
C VAL A 55 -3.75 23.20 -4.47
N HIS A 56 -3.15 22.03 -4.25
CA HIS A 56 -3.77 20.74 -4.55
C HIS A 56 -5.12 20.57 -3.86
N ILE A 57 -5.23 20.95 -2.59
CA ILE A 57 -6.47 20.90 -1.82
C ILE A 57 -7.55 21.76 -2.51
N LYS A 58 -7.24 23.02 -2.83
CA LYS A 58 -8.19 23.93 -3.51
C LYS A 58 -8.63 23.41 -4.88
N VAL A 59 -7.69 22.88 -5.67
CA VAL A 59 -8.00 22.29 -6.99
C VAL A 59 -8.89 21.05 -6.85
N THR A 60 -8.63 20.21 -5.84
CA THR A 60 -9.43 19.01 -5.56
C THR A 60 -10.83 19.36 -5.05
N GLU A 61 -10.97 20.42 -4.26
CA GLU A 61 -12.27 20.95 -3.83
C GLU A 61 -13.11 21.41 -5.03
N LEU A 62 -12.51 22.15 -5.97
CA LEU A 62 -13.19 22.56 -7.21
C LEU A 62 -13.61 21.35 -8.06
N LYS A 63 -12.75 20.33 -8.17
CA LYS A 63 -13.08 19.06 -8.82
C LYS A 63 -14.27 18.37 -8.13
N GLY A 64 -14.26 18.31 -6.80
CA GLY A 64 -15.36 17.75 -6.00
C GLY A 64 -16.68 18.50 -6.19
N GLN A 65 -16.64 19.83 -6.36
CA GLN A 65 -17.82 20.63 -6.66
C GLN A 65 -18.48 20.23 -7.98
N VAL A 66 -17.72 19.83 -9.01
CA VAL A 66 -18.24 19.32 -10.29
C VAL A 66 -19.06 18.05 -10.08
N SER A 67 -18.46 17.04 -9.44
CA SER A 67 -19.14 15.78 -9.13
C SER A 67 -20.38 15.97 -8.24
N ASN A 68 -20.30 16.84 -7.23
CA ASN A 68 -21.41 17.12 -6.32
C ASN A 68 -22.56 17.87 -7.03
N ALA A 69 -22.24 18.92 -7.77
CA ALA A 69 -23.23 19.69 -8.52
C ALA A 69 -23.92 18.82 -9.57
N TRP A 70 -23.17 17.96 -10.27
CA TRP A 70 -23.75 17.03 -11.23
C TRP A 70 -24.76 16.09 -10.58
N THR A 71 -24.37 15.46 -9.46
CA THR A 71 -25.24 14.54 -8.70
C THR A 71 -26.54 15.22 -8.28
N GLN A 72 -26.49 16.48 -7.84
CA GLN A 72 -27.68 17.25 -7.48
C GLN A 72 -28.59 17.57 -8.68
N GLN A 73 -28.04 17.65 -9.89
CA GLN A 73 -28.83 17.91 -11.10
C GLN A 73 -29.43 16.63 -11.71
N VAL A 74 -28.99 15.43 -11.33
CA VAL A 74 -29.50 14.16 -11.89
C VAL A 74 -31.02 14.04 -11.73
N GLU A 75 -31.57 14.40 -10.57
CA GLU A 75 -33.01 14.34 -10.33
C GLU A 75 -33.80 15.26 -11.28
N ASN A 76 -33.28 16.47 -11.53
CA ASN A 76 -33.87 17.41 -12.48
C ASN A 76 -33.84 16.87 -13.91
N ILE A 77 -32.73 16.23 -14.31
CA ILE A 77 -32.57 15.63 -15.65
C ILE A 77 -33.56 14.49 -15.87
N VAL A 78 -33.77 13.63 -14.86
CA VAL A 78 -34.77 12.54 -14.92
C VAL A 78 -36.17 13.08 -15.16
N GLY A 79 -36.52 14.22 -14.55
CA GLY A 79 -37.81 14.88 -14.75
C GLY A 79 -38.06 15.45 -16.15
N MET A 80 -37.03 15.64 -16.99
CA MET A 80 -37.13 16.26 -18.32
C MET A 80 -37.52 15.29 -19.46
N GLY A 81 -37.65 13.98 -19.18
CA GLY A 81 -38.05 12.94 -20.12
C GLY A 81 -36.93 12.45 -21.05
N ASN A 82 -36.76 11.12 -21.18
CA ASN A 82 -35.64 10.45 -21.86
C ASN A 82 -34.25 11.01 -21.47
N PRO A 83 -33.78 10.74 -20.24
CA PRO A 83 -32.58 11.36 -19.67
C PRO A 83 -31.26 10.87 -20.27
N GLY A 84 -31.26 9.75 -21.01
CA GLY A 84 -30.04 9.06 -21.42
C GLY A 84 -29.03 9.95 -22.15
N GLU A 85 -29.46 10.63 -23.22
CA GLU A 85 -28.57 11.46 -24.05
C GLU A 85 -27.97 12.66 -23.27
N VAL A 86 -28.76 13.25 -22.36
CA VAL A 86 -28.31 14.38 -21.51
C VAL A 86 -27.36 13.90 -20.42
N MET A 87 -27.68 12.78 -19.77
CA MET A 87 -26.82 12.17 -18.76
C MET A 87 -25.47 11.79 -19.37
N ASP A 88 -25.46 11.14 -20.52
CA ASP A 88 -24.21 10.73 -21.18
C ASP A 88 -23.38 11.95 -21.59
N SER A 89 -24.01 12.95 -22.22
CA SER A 89 -23.31 14.17 -22.67
C SER A 89 -22.74 14.97 -21.50
N GLY A 90 -23.51 15.14 -20.42
CA GLY A 90 -23.06 15.88 -19.24
C GLY A 90 -21.98 15.11 -18.46
N GLN A 91 -22.10 13.78 -18.35
CA GLN A 91 -21.08 12.94 -17.74
C GLN A 91 -19.76 12.98 -18.52
N ILE A 92 -19.81 12.92 -19.87
CA ILE A 92 -18.62 13.08 -20.72
C ILE A 92 -17.99 14.46 -20.52
N ALA A 93 -18.80 15.52 -20.42
CA ALA A 93 -18.29 16.87 -20.18
C ALA A 93 -17.61 17.00 -18.79
N ASN A 94 -18.16 16.34 -17.76
CA ASN A 94 -17.57 16.31 -16.42
C ASN A 94 -16.23 15.57 -16.43
N GLU A 95 -16.21 14.36 -16.98
CA GLU A 95 -14.99 13.55 -17.09
C GLU A 95 -13.90 14.29 -17.89
N GLY A 96 -14.30 15.00 -18.95
CA GLY A 96 -13.40 15.86 -19.73
C GLY A 96 -12.81 17.02 -18.93
N LEU A 97 -13.63 17.73 -18.14
CA LEU A 97 -13.14 18.79 -17.26
C LEU A 97 -12.23 18.23 -16.15
N GLU A 98 -12.65 17.16 -15.47
CA GLU A 98 -11.88 16.54 -14.40
C GLU A 98 -10.50 16.09 -14.90
N GLN A 99 -10.45 15.45 -16.07
CA GLN A 99 -9.21 15.07 -16.71
C GLN A 99 -8.34 16.31 -17.07
N TRP A 100 -8.95 17.37 -17.62
CA TRP A 100 -8.22 18.62 -17.90
C TRP A 100 -7.64 19.26 -16.64
N ILE A 101 -8.38 19.25 -15.52
CA ILE A 101 -7.92 19.74 -14.21
C ILE A 101 -6.71 18.93 -13.75
N ASP A 102 -6.81 17.60 -13.77
CA ASP A 102 -5.72 16.71 -13.34
C ASP A 102 -4.45 16.89 -14.20
N GLU A 103 -4.61 16.99 -15.53
CA GLU A 103 -3.49 17.24 -16.45
C GLU A 103 -2.84 18.61 -16.20
N THR A 104 -3.65 19.67 -16.09
CA THR A 104 -3.18 21.05 -15.91
C THR A 104 -2.46 21.21 -14.56
N TRP A 105 -3.07 20.69 -13.48
CA TRP A 105 -2.46 20.68 -12.16
C TRP A 105 -1.17 19.85 -12.13
N GLY A 106 -1.19 18.66 -12.73
CA GLY A 106 -0.03 17.77 -12.80
C GLY A 106 1.18 18.43 -13.45
N ARG A 107 0.97 19.16 -14.55
CA ARG A 107 2.03 19.96 -15.22
C ARG A 107 2.57 21.06 -14.33
N PHE A 108 1.67 21.86 -13.75
CA PHE A 108 2.04 22.96 -12.86
C PHE A 108 2.86 22.48 -11.66
N ARG A 109 2.38 21.42 -10.98
CA ARG A 109 3.06 20.82 -9.83
C ARG A 109 4.42 20.25 -10.22
N SER A 110 4.50 19.53 -11.34
CA SER A 110 5.74 18.94 -11.84
C SER A 110 6.79 20.00 -12.17
N GLN A 111 6.39 21.06 -12.88
CA GLN A 111 7.25 22.21 -13.19
C GLN A 111 7.88 22.78 -11.91
N TRP A 112 7.06 23.12 -10.91
CA TRP A 112 7.57 23.76 -9.70
C TRP A 112 8.43 22.85 -8.82
N ARG A 113 8.13 21.54 -8.77
CA ARG A 113 9.02 20.58 -8.10
C ARG A 113 10.38 20.49 -8.79
N VAL A 114 10.40 20.43 -10.13
CA VAL A 114 11.65 20.41 -10.91
C VAL A 114 12.45 21.70 -10.72
N GLU A 115 11.82 22.87 -10.82
CA GLU A 115 12.52 24.16 -10.61
C GLU A 115 13.09 24.27 -9.20
N THR A 116 12.36 23.80 -8.18
CA THR A 116 12.86 23.75 -6.80
C THR A 116 14.08 22.86 -6.68
N MET A 117 14.04 21.66 -7.25
CA MET A 117 15.17 20.74 -7.20
C MET A 117 16.38 21.24 -8.01
N LYS A 118 16.18 21.96 -9.12
CA LYS A 118 17.27 22.61 -9.88
C LYS A 118 18.01 23.65 -9.03
N VAL A 119 17.28 24.50 -8.30
CA VAL A 119 17.89 25.50 -7.42
C VAL A 119 18.58 24.82 -6.23
N PHE A 120 17.91 23.87 -5.60
CA PHE A 120 18.44 23.12 -4.46
C PHE A 120 19.72 22.34 -4.82
N TRP A 121 19.81 21.84 -6.06
CA TRP A 121 20.99 21.11 -6.55
C TRP A 121 22.29 21.92 -6.45
N ASN A 122 22.26 23.24 -6.68
CA ASN A 122 23.45 24.07 -6.56
C ASN A 122 24.05 24.03 -5.15
N HIS A 123 23.19 24.05 -4.13
CA HIS A 123 23.58 23.92 -2.73
C HIS A 123 24.10 22.51 -2.41
N VAL A 124 23.39 21.49 -2.90
CA VAL A 124 23.81 20.08 -2.77
C VAL A 124 25.19 19.84 -3.38
N GLN A 125 25.50 20.42 -4.54
CA GLN A 125 26.81 20.34 -5.17
C GLN A 125 27.90 20.99 -4.31
N GLN A 126 27.62 22.14 -3.70
CA GLN A 126 28.56 22.79 -2.78
C GLN A 126 28.87 21.89 -1.58
N LEU A 127 27.83 21.30 -0.97
CA LEU A 127 27.97 20.38 0.15
C LEU A 127 28.71 19.09 -0.22
N MET A 128 28.45 18.53 -1.41
CA MET A 128 29.15 17.34 -1.91
C MET A 128 30.66 17.59 -2.11
N ASN A 129 31.06 18.83 -2.37
CA ASN A 129 32.47 19.21 -2.51
C ASN A 129 33.16 19.52 -1.17
N GLN A 130 32.43 19.60 -0.06
CA GLN A 130 33.03 19.87 1.25
C GLN A 130 33.71 18.60 1.81
N PRO A 131 34.97 18.70 2.26
CA PRO A 131 35.63 17.58 2.91
C PRO A 131 34.99 17.29 4.28
N VAL A 132 35.04 16.02 4.69
CA VAL A 132 34.63 15.60 6.04
C VAL A 132 35.87 15.42 6.91
N SER A 133 35.80 15.84 8.16
CA SER A 133 36.91 15.68 9.10
C SER A 133 37.01 14.24 9.61
N CYS A 134 38.22 13.69 9.63
CA CYS A 134 38.50 12.40 10.25
C CYS A 134 38.15 12.43 11.75
N THR A 135 37.41 11.43 12.23
CA THR A 135 37.03 11.32 13.64
C THR A 135 38.23 11.07 14.57
N GLN A 136 39.37 10.60 14.03
CA GLN A 136 40.57 10.28 14.79
C GLN A 136 41.58 11.44 14.83
N CYS A 137 41.91 12.05 13.68
CA CYS A 137 42.96 13.08 13.60
C CYS A 137 42.48 14.45 13.11
N GLY A 138 41.20 14.60 12.76
CA GLY A 138 40.67 15.83 12.15
C GLY A 138 41.08 16.06 10.70
N GLY A 139 41.92 15.18 10.11
CA GLY A 139 42.38 15.31 8.72
C GLY A 139 41.22 15.24 7.72
N SER A 140 41.33 15.97 6.61
CA SER A 140 40.32 16.04 5.55
C SER A 140 40.16 14.69 4.82
N ILE A 141 38.92 14.23 4.68
CA ILE A 141 38.52 13.00 3.99
C ILE A 141 37.48 13.33 2.92
N MET A 142 37.63 12.71 1.75
CA MET A 142 36.64 12.72 0.67
C MET A 142 36.06 11.31 0.52
N PRO A 143 34.78 11.08 0.89
CA PRO A 143 34.01 9.89 0.53
C PRO A 143 33.96 9.64 -0.97
N ASN A 144 33.93 8.36 -1.36
CA ASN A 144 33.76 7.92 -2.75
C ASN A 144 32.34 8.19 -3.22
N LEU A 145 31.36 7.93 -2.33
CA LEU A 145 29.95 8.22 -2.55
C LEU A 145 29.46 9.19 -1.48
N ARG A 146 28.83 10.28 -1.91
CA ARG A 146 28.35 11.35 -1.01
C ARG A 146 26.90 11.23 -0.61
N HIS A 147 26.13 10.45 -1.36
CA HIS A 147 24.68 10.31 -1.20
C HIS A 147 24.27 9.04 -0.44
N VAL A 148 25.23 8.17 -0.10
CA VAL A 148 25.06 6.99 0.75
C VAL A 148 26.16 6.97 1.81
N ALA A 149 25.96 6.19 2.87
CA ALA A 149 27.01 5.95 3.86
C ALA A 149 28.20 5.26 3.20
N ASP A 150 29.41 5.72 3.53
CA ASP A 150 30.65 5.21 2.96
C ASP A 150 31.71 4.97 4.04
N THR A 151 32.53 3.95 3.84
CA THR A 151 33.67 3.62 4.72
C THR A 151 34.96 4.07 4.07
N VAL A 152 35.60 5.09 4.65
CA VAL A 152 36.79 5.72 4.06
C VAL A 152 37.97 5.66 5.01
N THR A 153 39.12 5.24 4.50
CA THR A 153 40.38 5.25 5.27
C THR A 153 41.04 6.62 5.15
N CYS A 154 41.31 7.25 6.29
CA CYS A 154 41.99 8.55 6.35
C CYS A 154 43.43 8.40 5.85
N LYS A 155 43.81 9.14 4.81
CA LYS A 155 45.17 9.12 4.27
C LYS A 155 46.23 9.68 5.24
N HIS A 156 45.82 10.47 6.23
CA HIS A 156 46.73 11.10 7.18
C HIS A 156 47.12 10.18 8.34
N CYS A 157 46.15 9.50 8.96
CA CYS A 157 46.38 8.68 10.16
C CYS A 157 46.11 7.18 9.97
N GLY A 158 45.58 6.76 8.82
CA GLY A 158 45.16 5.38 8.57
C GLY A 158 43.85 4.98 9.27
N GLY A 159 43.20 5.89 9.99
CA GLY A 159 41.93 5.60 10.67
C GLY A 159 40.79 5.31 9.69
N ILE A 160 39.98 4.30 9.99
CA ILE A 160 38.78 3.96 9.21
C ILE A 160 37.62 4.81 9.72
N ASN A 161 36.96 5.54 8.83
CA ASN A 161 35.85 6.44 9.15
C ASN A 161 34.58 5.96 8.46
N GLN A 162 33.48 5.88 9.21
CA GLN A 162 32.14 5.75 8.66
C GLN A 162 31.59 7.16 8.46
N VAL A 163 31.33 7.53 7.20
CA VAL A 163 30.85 8.88 6.85
C VAL A 163 29.42 8.76 6.34
N SER A 164 28.51 9.50 6.97
CA SER A 164 27.14 9.65 6.50
C SER A 164 27.01 10.87 5.58
N PRO A 165 26.08 10.85 4.60
CA PRO A 165 25.76 12.02 3.79
C PRO A 165 25.32 13.21 4.65
N HIS A 166 25.59 14.42 4.16
CA HIS A 166 24.97 15.62 4.72
C HIS A 166 23.43 15.52 4.59
N PRO A 167 22.63 15.97 5.56
CA PRO A 167 21.16 15.88 5.51
C PRO A 167 20.55 16.39 4.20
N ASP A 168 20.99 17.55 3.71
CA ASP A 168 20.49 18.11 2.44
C ASP A 168 20.87 17.28 1.20
N VAL A 169 22.07 16.68 1.20
CA VAL A 169 22.49 15.76 0.12
C VAL A 169 21.62 14.51 0.17
N TYR A 170 21.42 13.95 1.37
CA TYR A 170 20.53 12.81 1.57
C TYR A 170 19.09 13.12 1.12
N LEU A 171 18.55 14.27 1.52
CA LEU A 171 17.23 14.73 1.13
C LEU A 171 17.10 14.79 -0.39
N PHE A 172 18.06 15.45 -1.07
CA PHE A 172 18.05 15.55 -2.52
C PHE A 172 18.03 14.19 -3.21
N TYR A 173 18.91 13.26 -2.84
CA TYR A 173 18.96 11.95 -3.49
C TYR A 173 17.78 11.04 -3.11
N THR A 174 17.05 11.37 -2.04
CA THR A 174 15.84 10.66 -1.65
C THR A 174 14.64 11.05 -2.52
N ILE A 175 14.50 12.33 -2.91
CA ILE A 175 13.30 12.82 -3.63
C ILE A 175 13.57 13.32 -5.04
N GLY A 176 14.76 13.84 -5.29
CA GLY A 176 15.16 14.47 -6.55
C GLY A 176 15.02 13.51 -7.72
N PRO A 177 15.73 12.36 -7.74
CA PRO A 177 15.67 11.41 -8.85
C PRO A 177 14.24 11.05 -9.28
N ASP A 178 13.33 10.87 -8.32
CA ASP A 178 11.91 10.61 -8.58
C ASP A 178 11.18 11.82 -9.17
N ILE A 179 11.43 13.05 -8.68
CA ILE A 179 10.87 14.29 -9.25
C ILE A 179 11.23 14.44 -10.73
N TRP A 180 12.49 14.20 -11.10
CA TRP A 180 12.93 14.28 -12.50
C TRP A 180 12.32 13.18 -13.37
N ALA A 181 12.27 11.95 -12.86
CA ALA A 181 11.67 10.83 -13.57
C ALA A 181 10.16 11.02 -13.79
N GLU A 182 9.43 11.48 -12.78
CA GLU A 182 8.01 11.84 -12.87
C GLU A 182 7.79 12.93 -13.91
N ALA A 183 8.59 13.99 -13.90
CA ALA A 183 8.47 15.09 -14.84
C ALA A 183 8.74 14.65 -16.29
N ALA A 184 9.76 13.83 -16.52
CA ALA A 184 10.12 13.34 -17.84
C ALA A 184 9.08 12.36 -18.42
N THR A 185 8.28 11.72 -17.57
CA THR A 185 7.28 10.71 -17.97
C THR A 185 5.84 11.19 -17.83
N LEU A 186 5.63 12.46 -17.47
CA LEU A 186 4.32 13.01 -17.16
C LEU A 186 3.33 12.89 -18.33
N ASP A 187 3.79 13.18 -19.56
CA ASP A 187 2.93 13.07 -20.75
C ASP A 187 2.47 11.63 -21.03
N LYS A 188 3.34 10.64 -20.76
CA LYS A 188 2.99 9.22 -20.88
C LYS A 188 1.92 8.83 -19.85
N ARG A 189 2.04 9.30 -18.61
CA ARG A 189 1.01 9.08 -17.57
C ARG A 189 -0.33 9.64 -18.02
N PHE A 190 -0.36 10.89 -18.50
CA PHE A 190 -1.59 11.48 -19.01
C PHE A 190 -2.16 10.71 -20.19
N GLU A 191 -1.33 10.27 -21.13
CA GLU A 191 -1.79 9.44 -22.26
C GLU A 191 -2.47 8.14 -21.79
N ILE A 192 -1.91 7.46 -20.79
CA ILE A 192 -2.54 6.28 -20.18
C ILE A 192 -3.88 6.66 -19.55
N ASP A 193 -3.95 7.75 -18.80
CA ASP A 193 -5.18 8.20 -18.15
C ASP A 193 -6.28 8.51 -19.16
N ARG A 194 -5.97 9.20 -20.27
CA ARG A 194 -6.95 9.43 -21.34
C ARG A 194 -7.40 8.12 -21.96
N PHE A 195 -6.46 7.21 -22.23
CA PHE A 195 -6.77 5.91 -22.80
C PHE A 195 -7.74 5.13 -21.90
N ARG A 196 -7.48 5.06 -20.59
CA ARG A 196 -8.40 4.39 -19.64
C ARG A 196 -9.75 5.10 -19.54
N SER A 197 -9.80 6.42 -19.60
CA SER A 197 -11.07 7.17 -19.65
C SER A 197 -11.87 6.86 -20.93
N GLN A 198 -11.21 6.82 -22.09
CA GLN A 198 -11.85 6.47 -23.37
C GLN A 198 -12.42 5.04 -23.36
N VAL A 199 -11.65 4.07 -22.86
CA VAL A 199 -12.08 2.67 -22.75
C VAL A 199 -13.30 2.56 -21.82
N ARG A 200 -13.28 3.22 -20.65
CA ARG A 200 -14.42 3.25 -19.74
C ARG A 200 -15.66 3.86 -20.38
N ALA A 201 -15.51 4.95 -21.14
CA ALA A 201 -16.60 5.57 -21.87
C ALA A 201 -17.17 4.63 -22.96
N GLN A 202 -16.30 3.92 -23.69
CA GLN A 202 -16.72 2.93 -24.68
C GLN A 202 -17.48 1.75 -24.05
N LEU A 203 -16.97 1.20 -22.94
CA LEU A 203 -17.65 0.11 -22.22
C LEU A 203 -19.01 0.56 -21.67
N ARG A 204 -19.12 1.81 -21.21
CA ARG A 204 -20.41 2.40 -20.79
C ARG A 204 -21.39 2.50 -21.95
N ALA A 205 -20.94 3.01 -23.11
CA ALA A 205 -21.76 3.11 -24.31
C ALA A 205 -22.25 1.74 -24.82
N ASN A 206 -21.38 0.73 -24.80
CA ASN A 206 -21.75 -0.65 -25.15
C ASN A 206 -22.74 -1.26 -24.16
N ARG A 207 -22.58 -0.99 -22.86
CA ARG A 207 -23.53 -1.47 -21.84
C ARG A 207 -24.92 -0.84 -22.03
N ALA A 208 -25.00 0.44 -22.39
CA ALA A 208 -26.27 1.12 -22.64
C ALA A 208 -27.02 0.53 -23.83
N SER A 209 -26.32 0.09 -24.89
CA SER A 209 -26.94 -0.52 -26.07
C SER A 209 -27.41 -1.96 -25.85
N LEU A 210 -26.88 -2.65 -24.83
CA LEU A 210 -27.17 -4.06 -24.53
C LEU A 210 -28.05 -4.27 -23.29
N SER A 211 -28.82 -3.26 -22.87
CA SER A 211 -29.59 -3.25 -21.61
C SER A 211 -30.56 -4.44 -21.40
N PHE A 212 -30.88 -5.21 -22.45
CA PHE A 212 -31.69 -6.43 -22.37
C PHE A 212 -30.90 -7.72 -22.09
N SER A 213 -29.57 -7.71 -22.23
CA SER A 213 -28.74 -8.86 -21.88
C SER A 213 -28.32 -8.75 -20.42
N LEU A 214 -29.03 -9.45 -19.54
CA LEU A 214 -28.66 -9.69 -18.13
C LEU A 214 -27.26 -10.31 -17.96
N ASN A 215 -26.59 -10.66 -19.07
CA ASN A 215 -25.30 -11.33 -19.14
C ASN A 215 -24.18 -10.48 -19.76
N ALA A 216 -24.42 -9.22 -20.13
CA ALA A 216 -23.40 -8.33 -20.72
C ALA A 216 -22.47 -7.74 -19.65
N GLY A 217 -21.83 -8.60 -18.86
CA GLY A 217 -20.48 -8.33 -18.37
C GLY A 217 -19.54 -8.48 -19.56
N GLU A 218 -19.62 -7.58 -20.54
CA GLU A 218 -18.64 -7.57 -21.62
C GLU A 218 -17.30 -7.24 -20.99
N ASP A 219 -16.45 -8.25 -20.89
CA ASP A 219 -15.07 -8.08 -20.53
C ASP A 219 -14.44 -7.04 -21.46
N GLU A 220 -13.58 -6.21 -20.90
CA GLU A 220 -12.81 -5.25 -21.69
C GLU A 220 -12.10 -5.98 -22.85
N PRO A 221 -12.17 -5.46 -24.10
CA PRO A 221 -11.50 -6.09 -25.24
C PRO A 221 -10.03 -6.36 -24.95
N VAL A 222 -9.55 -7.54 -25.33
CA VAL A 222 -8.19 -7.98 -25.01
C VAL A 222 -7.14 -7.04 -25.59
N GLU A 223 -7.40 -6.46 -26.77
CA GLU A 223 -6.54 -5.48 -27.41
C GLU A 223 -6.37 -4.22 -26.56
N SER A 224 -7.42 -3.80 -25.86
CA SER A 224 -7.38 -2.66 -24.95
C SER A 224 -6.51 -2.95 -23.72
N LEU A 225 -6.66 -4.13 -23.13
CA LEU A 225 -5.86 -4.55 -21.97
C LEU A 225 -4.38 -4.75 -22.32
N LEU A 226 -4.09 -5.34 -23.48
CA LEU A 226 -2.71 -5.49 -23.98
C LEU A 226 -2.07 -4.13 -24.28
N LYS A 227 -2.84 -3.20 -24.85
CA LYS A 227 -2.38 -1.83 -25.07
C LYS A 227 -2.10 -1.12 -23.75
N TRP A 228 -3.00 -1.23 -22.77
CA TRP A 228 -2.81 -0.65 -21.44
C TRP A 228 -1.52 -1.16 -20.79
N GLU A 229 -1.35 -2.49 -20.75
CA GLU A 229 -0.15 -3.13 -20.20
C GLU A 229 1.12 -2.61 -20.89
N SER A 230 1.10 -2.49 -22.22
CA SER A 230 2.23 -1.96 -22.98
C SER A 230 2.54 -0.50 -22.65
N MET A 231 1.52 0.35 -22.50
CA MET A 231 1.72 1.77 -22.17
C MET A 231 2.27 1.94 -20.75
N GLU A 232 1.76 1.18 -19.77
CA GLU A 232 2.26 1.20 -18.39
C GLU A 232 3.72 0.71 -18.33
N ARG A 233 4.04 -0.36 -19.05
CA ARG A 233 5.41 -0.89 -19.12
C ARG A 233 6.36 0.13 -19.76
N ASP A 234 5.94 0.79 -20.82
CA ASP A 234 6.70 1.86 -21.47
C ASP A 234 6.92 3.06 -20.52
N TYR A 235 5.89 3.49 -19.79
CA TYR A 235 5.97 4.51 -18.75
C TYR A 235 7.02 4.16 -17.69
N TRP A 236 6.91 3.00 -17.05
CA TRP A 236 7.82 2.59 -15.98
C TRP A 236 9.26 2.39 -16.48
N THR A 237 9.43 1.88 -17.70
CA THR A 237 10.76 1.74 -18.32
C THR A 237 11.44 3.10 -18.48
N HIS A 238 10.72 4.09 -19.03
CA HIS A 238 11.26 5.45 -19.17
C HIS A 238 11.49 6.13 -17.81
N TYR A 239 10.61 5.86 -16.84
CA TYR A 239 10.73 6.39 -15.49
C TYR A 239 12.04 5.96 -14.83
N TYR A 240 12.28 4.64 -14.75
CA TYR A 240 13.49 4.11 -14.11
C TYR A 240 14.75 4.41 -14.92
N ALA A 241 14.67 4.47 -16.26
CA ALA A 241 15.79 4.92 -17.09
C ALA A 241 16.17 6.37 -16.79
N THR A 242 15.19 7.27 -16.62
CA THR A 242 15.43 8.66 -16.25
C THR A 242 15.99 8.76 -14.83
N LYS A 243 15.40 8.04 -13.88
CA LYS A 243 15.88 7.99 -12.48
C LYS A 243 17.35 7.54 -12.41
N ALA A 244 17.73 6.56 -13.22
CA ALA A 244 19.09 6.02 -13.28
C ALA A 244 20.15 7.02 -13.77
N GLN A 245 19.75 8.14 -14.40
CA GLN A 245 20.68 9.20 -14.78
C GLN A 245 21.23 9.97 -13.57
N LEU A 246 20.44 10.07 -12.50
CA LEU A 246 20.83 10.75 -11.25
C LEU A 246 21.26 9.76 -10.16
N LEU A 247 20.63 8.59 -10.11
CA LEU A 247 20.96 7.52 -9.17
C LEU A 247 21.25 6.23 -9.95
N PRO A 248 22.50 6.01 -10.41
CA PRO A 248 22.84 4.87 -11.26
C PRO A 248 22.43 3.55 -10.64
N ALA A 249 21.62 2.78 -11.37
CA ALA A 249 21.18 1.44 -11.03
C ALA A 249 21.57 0.48 -12.15
N LYS A 250 21.86 -0.78 -11.83
CA LYS A 250 22.17 -1.79 -12.85
C LYS A 250 20.93 -2.04 -13.72
N ALA A 251 21.13 -2.41 -14.98
CA ALA A 251 20.01 -2.70 -15.90
C ALA A 251 19.05 -3.78 -15.35
N GLN A 252 19.58 -4.77 -14.63
CA GLN A 252 18.76 -5.79 -13.96
C GLN A 252 17.88 -5.19 -12.85
N GLU A 253 18.43 -4.33 -11.98
CA GLU A 253 17.69 -3.68 -10.89
C GLU A 253 16.58 -2.76 -11.44
N GLN A 254 16.84 -2.09 -12.58
CA GLN A 254 15.83 -1.30 -13.29
C GLN A 254 14.71 -2.20 -13.81
N ALA A 255 15.04 -3.34 -14.44
CA ALA A 255 14.04 -4.29 -14.94
C ALA A 255 13.18 -4.87 -13.80
N GLU A 256 13.80 -5.26 -12.68
CA GLU A 256 13.10 -5.72 -11.47
C GLU A 256 12.16 -4.64 -10.91
N SER A 257 12.59 -3.37 -10.93
CA SER A 257 11.76 -2.24 -10.50
C SER A 257 10.56 -2.03 -11.43
N VAL A 258 10.74 -2.19 -12.75
CA VAL A 258 9.63 -2.16 -13.73
C VAL A 258 8.63 -3.27 -13.43
N GLU A 259 9.07 -4.52 -13.27
CA GLU A 259 8.14 -5.63 -12.98
C GLU A 259 7.42 -5.45 -11.64
N SER A 260 8.12 -4.94 -10.63
CA SER A 260 7.52 -4.63 -9.33
C SER A 260 6.38 -3.59 -9.46
N SER A 261 6.61 -2.51 -10.20
CA SER A 261 5.62 -1.45 -10.42
C SER A 261 4.48 -1.90 -11.34
N MET A 262 4.76 -2.81 -12.28
CA MET A 262 3.73 -3.41 -13.15
C MET A 262 2.77 -4.35 -12.42
N ARG A 263 3.11 -4.85 -11.22
CA ARG A 263 2.32 -5.88 -10.53
C ARG A 263 0.84 -5.51 -10.39
N SER A 264 0.53 -4.30 -9.92
CA SER A 264 -0.86 -3.87 -9.72
C SER A 264 -1.65 -3.85 -11.03
N VAL A 265 -1.03 -3.39 -12.13
CA VAL A 265 -1.66 -3.37 -13.47
C VAL A 265 -1.90 -4.79 -13.95
N LEU A 266 -0.89 -5.66 -13.82
CA LEU A 266 -1.00 -7.07 -14.23
C LEU A 266 -2.06 -7.80 -13.41
N ASP A 267 -2.20 -7.52 -12.12
CA ASP A 267 -3.24 -8.12 -11.27
C ASP A 267 -4.64 -7.65 -11.64
N GLU A 268 -4.80 -6.44 -12.17
CA GLU A 268 -6.07 -5.98 -12.75
C GLU A 268 -6.34 -6.67 -14.10
N CYS A 269 -5.36 -6.71 -15.00
CA CYS A 269 -5.49 -7.39 -16.30
C CYS A 269 -5.79 -8.89 -16.16
N LYS A 270 -5.18 -9.57 -15.17
CA LYS A 270 -5.43 -10.98 -14.85
C LYS A 270 -6.88 -11.27 -14.45
N ARG A 271 -7.71 -10.27 -14.15
CA ARG A 271 -9.14 -10.48 -13.88
C ARG A 271 -9.93 -10.78 -15.16
N SER A 272 -9.40 -10.42 -16.34
CA SER A 272 -10.00 -10.69 -17.64
C SER A 272 -9.55 -12.04 -18.19
N ASN A 273 -10.51 -12.93 -18.48
CA ASN A 273 -10.23 -14.22 -19.12
C ASN A 273 -9.65 -14.04 -20.53
N ALA A 274 -10.09 -13.03 -21.28
CA ALA A 274 -9.57 -12.75 -22.61
C ALA A 274 -8.08 -12.38 -22.59
N TRP A 275 -7.66 -11.55 -21.63
CA TRP A 275 -6.24 -11.22 -21.45
C TRP A 275 -5.42 -12.43 -21.01
N ARG A 276 -5.93 -13.24 -20.07
CA ARG A 276 -5.25 -14.49 -19.65
C ARG A 276 -5.03 -15.44 -20.82
N GLN A 277 -6.05 -15.67 -21.66
CA GLN A 277 -5.92 -16.49 -22.87
C GLN A 277 -4.87 -15.95 -23.83
N ALA A 278 -4.85 -14.64 -24.07
CA ALA A 278 -3.84 -14.01 -24.92
C ALA A 278 -2.42 -14.13 -24.36
N LYS A 279 -2.27 -14.30 -23.04
CA LYS A 279 -0.98 -14.57 -22.37
C LYS A 279 -0.68 -16.06 -22.20
N GLY A 280 -1.51 -16.97 -22.73
CA GLY A 280 -1.34 -18.41 -22.54
C GLY A 280 -1.56 -18.89 -21.11
N MET A 281 -2.28 -18.12 -20.30
CA MET A 281 -2.66 -18.48 -18.93
C MET A 281 -4.02 -19.18 -18.94
N GLU A 282 -4.22 -20.13 -18.03
CA GLU A 282 -5.51 -20.78 -17.84
C GLU A 282 -6.56 -19.77 -17.38
N ASN A 283 -7.81 -19.87 -17.85
CA ASN A 283 -8.89 -18.97 -17.47
C ASN A 283 -9.12 -18.96 -15.95
N ARG A 284 -9.56 -17.83 -15.42
CA ARG A 284 -10.04 -17.73 -14.06
C ARG A 284 -11.28 -18.62 -13.90
N VAL A 285 -11.41 -19.27 -12.75
CA VAL A 285 -12.63 -20.02 -12.44
C VAL A 285 -13.78 -19.04 -12.25
N GLU A 286 -14.68 -18.99 -13.23
CA GLU A 286 -15.87 -18.13 -13.20
C GLU A 286 -16.76 -18.48 -12.02
N ILE A 287 -17.51 -17.49 -11.52
CA ILE A 287 -18.61 -17.77 -10.60
C ILE A 287 -19.64 -18.55 -11.42
N ALA A 288 -19.81 -19.83 -11.11
CA ALA A 288 -20.73 -20.68 -11.85
C ALA A 288 -22.12 -20.04 -11.79
N ARG A 289 -22.69 -19.76 -12.97
CA ARG A 289 -24.05 -19.24 -13.04
C ARG A 289 -24.96 -20.36 -12.56
N THR A 290 -25.62 -20.17 -11.43
CA THR A 290 -26.85 -20.90 -11.12
C THR A 290 -27.82 -20.60 -12.25
N PRO A 291 -28.13 -21.55 -13.16
CA PRO A 291 -29.24 -21.34 -14.08
C PRO A 291 -30.48 -21.07 -13.23
N GLY A 292 -31.47 -20.34 -13.76
CA GLY A 292 -32.72 -19.95 -13.07
C GLY A 292 -33.65 -21.12 -12.69
N VAL A 293 -33.06 -22.28 -12.39
CA VAL A 293 -33.70 -23.48 -11.90
C VAL A 293 -34.37 -23.15 -10.57
N ILE A 294 -35.67 -23.42 -10.52
CA ILE A 294 -36.48 -23.41 -9.32
C ILE A 294 -35.82 -24.37 -8.33
N PHE A 295 -35.17 -23.82 -7.30
CA PHE A 295 -34.41 -24.57 -6.31
C PHE A 295 -35.30 -25.62 -5.63
N SER A 296 -34.89 -26.90 -5.65
CA SER A 296 -35.58 -28.01 -5.00
C SER A 296 -35.30 -28.09 -3.48
N GLY A 297 -35.14 -26.94 -2.82
CA GLY A 297 -34.81 -26.82 -1.39
C GLY A 297 -33.41 -26.23 -1.12
N PRO A 298 -33.07 -26.01 0.17
CA PRO A 298 -31.76 -25.51 0.57
C PRO A 298 -30.68 -26.59 0.37
N GLU A 299 -29.58 -26.22 -0.26
CA GLU A 299 -28.41 -27.09 -0.47
C GLU A 299 -27.25 -26.57 0.39
N TYR A 300 -26.86 -27.30 1.44
CA TYR A 300 -25.71 -26.94 2.29
C TYR A 300 -24.42 -27.69 1.90
N GLY A 301 -24.50 -28.57 0.90
CA GLY A 301 -23.37 -29.35 0.38
C GLY A 301 -22.71 -30.19 1.49
N PRO A 302 -21.39 -30.06 1.71
CA PRO A 302 -20.66 -30.83 2.73
C PRO A 302 -20.84 -30.29 4.15
N LEU A 303 -21.51 -29.15 4.33
CA LEU A 303 -21.66 -28.47 5.61
C LEU A 303 -23.08 -28.60 6.17
N ARG A 304 -23.22 -28.42 7.47
CA ARG A 304 -24.52 -28.28 8.14
C ARG A 304 -24.92 -26.80 8.24
N PRO A 305 -26.22 -26.49 8.44
CA PRO A 305 -26.68 -25.11 8.57
C PRO A 305 -26.03 -24.31 9.71
N ASP A 306 -25.61 -24.98 10.79
CA ASP A 306 -24.93 -24.36 11.94
C ASP A 306 -23.47 -23.99 11.67
N GLN A 307 -22.87 -24.47 10.58
CA GLN A 307 -21.44 -24.30 10.26
C GLN A 307 -21.18 -23.07 9.39
N VAL A 308 -21.81 -21.94 9.72
CA VAL A 308 -21.72 -20.70 8.94
C VAL A 308 -20.27 -20.18 8.86
N GLU A 309 -19.52 -20.20 9.97
CA GLU A 309 -18.13 -19.74 10.00
C GLU A 309 -17.22 -20.56 9.07
N GLU A 310 -17.38 -21.88 9.13
CA GLU A 310 -16.63 -22.81 8.29
C GLU A 310 -16.98 -22.61 6.81
N PHE A 311 -18.24 -22.34 6.48
CA PHE A 311 -18.64 -21.98 5.12
C PHE A 311 -17.89 -20.73 4.63
N PHE A 312 -17.88 -19.63 5.40
CA PHE A 312 -17.18 -18.41 4.97
C PHE A 312 -15.67 -18.62 4.87
N TYR A 313 -15.06 -19.42 5.75
CA TYR A 313 -13.65 -19.80 5.64
C TYR A 313 -13.37 -20.50 4.30
N GLN A 314 -14.17 -21.52 3.96
CA GLN A 314 -14.03 -22.24 2.69
C GLN A 314 -14.29 -21.32 1.48
N ALA A 315 -15.29 -20.45 1.57
CA ALA A 315 -15.61 -19.50 0.51
C ALA A 315 -14.46 -18.52 0.26
N PHE A 316 -13.85 -17.97 1.31
CA PHE A 316 -12.68 -17.09 1.15
C PHE A 316 -11.47 -17.80 0.56
N MET A 317 -11.20 -19.05 0.97
CA MET A 317 -10.11 -19.85 0.40
C MET A 317 -10.34 -20.14 -1.09
N LEU A 318 -11.57 -20.50 -1.46
CA LEU A 318 -11.95 -20.74 -2.86
C LEU A 318 -11.88 -19.45 -3.68
N ASP A 319 -12.47 -18.35 -3.22
CA ASP A 319 -12.48 -17.07 -3.94
C ASP A 319 -11.05 -16.52 -4.17
N ASP A 320 -10.17 -16.63 -3.17
CA ASP A 320 -8.76 -16.24 -3.27
C ASP A 320 -7.96 -17.14 -4.25
N SER A 321 -8.46 -18.33 -4.56
CA SER A 321 -7.81 -19.29 -5.46
C SER A 321 -8.36 -19.28 -6.89
N ARG A 322 -9.36 -18.46 -7.20
CA ARG A 322 -9.98 -18.45 -8.54
C ARG A 322 -9.02 -18.14 -9.67
N ASP A 323 -7.94 -17.42 -9.39
CA ASP A 323 -6.91 -17.08 -10.37
C ASP A 323 -5.91 -18.23 -10.62
N ASP A 324 -6.04 -19.33 -9.87
CA ASP A 324 -5.30 -20.59 -9.99
C ASP A 324 -6.29 -21.77 -10.03
N PRO A 325 -6.79 -22.15 -11.23
CA PRO A 325 -7.82 -23.18 -11.37
C PRO A 325 -7.40 -24.54 -10.81
N SER A 326 -6.10 -24.87 -10.89
CA SER A 326 -5.56 -26.10 -10.34
C SER A 326 -5.77 -26.16 -8.82
N ARG A 327 -5.42 -25.09 -8.11
CA ARG A 327 -5.62 -24.95 -6.67
C ARG A 327 -7.10 -24.84 -6.31
N PHE A 328 -7.90 -24.12 -7.09
CA PHE A 328 -9.35 -24.01 -6.86
C PHE A 328 -10.01 -25.40 -6.88
N ASN A 329 -9.68 -26.23 -7.88
CA ASN A 329 -10.19 -27.58 -8.00
C ASN A 329 -9.70 -28.51 -6.87
N GLU A 330 -8.44 -28.34 -6.43
CA GLU A 330 -7.93 -29.04 -5.25
C GLU A 330 -8.72 -28.67 -3.98
N LEU A 331 -8.98 -27.38 -3.76
CA LEU A 331 -9.74 -26.89 -2.62
C LEU A 331 -11.21 -27.34 -2.66
N LEU A 332 -11.86 -27.34 -3.82
CA LEU A 332 -13.21 -27.90 -3.97
C LEU A 332 -13.26 -29.35 -3.49
N LYS A 333 -12.31 -30.18 -3.96
CA LYS A 333 -12.20 -31.59 -3.57
C LYS A 333 -11.89 -31.74 -2.08
N ARG A 334 -10.96 -30.93 -1.54
CA ARG A 334 -10.57 -30.92 -0.13
C ARG A 334 -11.75 -30.58 0.79
N PHE A 335 -12.60 -29.65 0.37
CA PHE A 335 -13.78 -29.23 1.14
C PHE A 335 -15.02 -30.10 0.89
N GLY A 336 -14.98 -31.01 -0.09
CA GLY A 336 -16.07 -31.94 -0.36
C GLY A 336 -17.16 -31.39 -1.31
N TYR A 337 -16.86 -30.34 -2.07
CA TYR A 337 -17.72 -29.87 -3.16
C TYR A 337 -17.50 -30.72 -4.41
N LYS A 338 -18.58 -31.16 -5.06
CA LYS A 338 -18.54 -31.95 -6.30
C LYS A 338 -18.11 -31.13 -7.50
N SER A 339 -18.48 -29.85 -7.51
CA SER A 339 -18.18 -28.91 -8.58
C SER A 339 -18.28 -27.46 -8.09
N ASN A 340 -17.84 -26.52 -8.93
CA ASN A 340 -17.98 -25.09 -8.70
C ASN A 340 -19.47 -24.69 -8.63
N GLU A 341 -20.32 -25.26 -9.48
CA GLU A 341 -21.78 -25.04 -9.46
C GLU A 341 -22.36 -25.41 -8.11
N GLN A 342 -21.98 -26.57 -7.54
CA GLN A 342 -22.45 -26.96 -6.22
C GLN A 342 -22.00 -25.97 -5.15
N PHE A 343 -20.74 -25.53 -5.16
CA PHE A 343 -20.26 -24.52 -4.22
C PHE A 343 -21.07 -23.22 -4.30
N GLU A 344 -21.39 -22.76 -5.51
CA GLU A 344 -22.21 -21.56 -5.70
C GLU A 344 -23.64 -21.70 -5.18
N HIS A 345 -24.23 -22.90 -5.31
CA HIS A 345 -25.53 -23.21 -4.71
C HIS A 345 -25.48 -23.15 -3.18
N VAL A 346 -24.42 -23.72 -2.60
CA VAL A 346 -24.18 -23.68 -1.15
C VAL A 346 -24.03 -22.24 -0.68
N ARG A 347 -23.26 -21.42 -1.42
CA ARG A 347 -23.07 -20.00 -1.12
C ARG A 347 -24.38 -19.22 -1.11
N ILE A 348 -25.22 -19.41 -2.12
CA ILE A 348 -26.55 -18.78 -2.17
C ILE A 348 -27.41 -19.23 -0.99
N THR A 349 -27.37 -20.52 -0.64
CA THR A 349 -28.13 -21.08 0.49
C THR A 349 -27.70 -20.46 1.81
N PHE A 350 -26.40 -20.39 2.12
CA PHE A 350 -25.91 -19.74 3.33
C PHE A 350 -26.26 -18.25 3.34
N ASN A 351 -25.98 -17.51 2.26
CA ASN A 351 -26.27 -16.07 2.19
C ASN A 351 -27.76 -15.73 2.37
N ARG A 352 -28.68 -16.61 1.97
CA ARG A 352 -30.13 -16.44 2.20
C ARG A 352 -30.56 -16.69 3.65
N ASN A 353 -29.82 -17.52 4.38
CA ASN A 353 -30.21 -17.97 5.72
C ASN A 353 -29.44 -17.26 6.85
N VAL A 354 -28.49 -16.39 6.51
CA VAL A 354 -27.75 -15.56 7.48
C VAL A 354 -28.36 -14.17 7.56
N ASN A 355 -28.44 -13.64 8.77
CA ASN A 355 -28.88 -12.26 8.97
C ASN A 355 -27.69 -11.31 8.79
N SER A 356 -27.57 -10.69 7.62
CA SER A 356 -26.45 -9.80 7.29
C SER A 356 -26.38 -8.53 8.14
N VAL A 357 -27.44 -8.19 8.89
CA VAL A 357 -27.42 -7.05 9.83
C VAL A 357 -26.99 -7.44 11.25
N ASP A 358 -26.76 -8.73 11.52
CA ASP A 358 -26.30 -9.20 12.81
C ASP A 358 -24.79 -8.92 13.00
N GLN A 359 -24.44 -8.23 14.08
CA GLN A 359 -23.05 -7.96 14.46
C GLN A 359 -22.25 -9.24 14.70
N ALA A 360 -22.88 -10.27 15.27
CA ALA A 360 -22.22 -11.57 15.50
C ALA A 360 -21.84 -12.24 14.16
N PHE A 361 -22.65 -12.04 13.12
CA PHE A 361 -22.37 -12.54 11.79
C PHE A 361 -21.19 -11.81 11.12
N LEU A 362 -21.12 -10.48 11.25
CA LEU A 362 -19.96 -9.71 10.78
C LEU A 362 -18.67 -10.17 11.48
N GLN A 363 -18.71 -10.35 12.80
CA GLN A 363 -17.59 -10.85 13.58
C GLN A 363 -17.13 -12.23 13.11
N MET A 364 -18.08 -13.12 12.83
CA MET A 364 -17.82 -14.46 12.29
C MET A 364 -17.14 -14.40 10.92
N GLN A 365 -17.59 -13.54 9.99
CA GLN A 365 -16.93 -13.38 8.69
C GLN A 365 -15.49 -12.88 8.83
N VAL A 366 -15.25 -11.92 9.73
CA VAL A 366 -13.88 -11.43 10.00
C VAL A 366 -13.00 -12.55 10.55
N GLY A 367 -13.50 -13.35 11.51
CA GLY A 367 -12.79 -14.51 12.05
C GLY A 367 -12.45 -15.54 10.97
N ALA A 368 -13.42 -15.89 10.13
CA ALA A 368 -13.24 -16.79 8.99
C ALA A 368 -12.21 -16.25 7.98
N ARG A 369 -12.24 -14.95 7.66
CA ARG A 369 -11.26 -14.31 6.76
C ARG A 369 -9.86 -14.29 7.34
N ALA A 370 -9.73 -14.01 8.64
CA ALA A 370 -8.45 -14.03 9.34
C ALA A 370 -7.83 -15.44 9.33
N ARG A 371 -8.66 -16.47 9.60
CA ARG A 371 -8.24 -17.88 9.50
C ARG A 371 -7.82 -18.25 8.09
N ALA A 372 -8.60 -17.91 7.07
CA ALA A 372 -8.26 -18.19 5.67
C ALA A 372 -6.94 -17.53 5.26
N THR A 373 -6.74 -16.26 5.64
CA THR A 373 -5.49 -15.53 5.39
C THR A 373 -4.30 -16.21 6.06
N LYS A 374 -4.45 -16.61 7.33
CA LYS A 374 -3.41 -17.30 8.09
C LYS A 374 -3.03 -18.63 7.46
N ASP A 375 -4.01 -19.46 7.09
CA ASP A 375 -3.77 -20.77 6.48
C ASP A 375 -3.13 -20.61 5.09
N LYS A 376 -3.58 -19.63 4.29
CA LYS A 376 -2.98 -19.30 3.00
C LYS A 376 -1.51 -18.90 3.13
N LEU A 377 -1.16 -18.08 4.13
CA LEU A 377 0.22 -17.69 4.41
C LEU A 377 1.05 -18.89 4.88
N ALA A 378 0.49 -19.77 5.71
CA ALA A 378 1.16 -20.99 6.15
C ALA A 378 1.44 -21.96 4.98
N GLU A 379 0.46 -22.15 4.08
CA GLU A 379 0.65 -22.93 2.85
C GLU A 379 1.75 -22.34 1.96
N LYS A 380 1.74 -21.01 1.75
CA LYS A 380 2.80 -20.32 1.00
C LYS A 380 4.16 -20.45 1.68
N ALA A 381 4.23 -20.36 3.01
CA ALA A 381 5.47 -20.55 3.76
C ALA A 381 6.03 -21.96 3.56
N ALA A 382 5.18 -22.98 3.60
CA ALA A 382 5.61 -24.37 3.43
C ALA A 382 6.23 -24.65 2.05
N SER A 383 5.78 -23.95 1.00
CA SER A 383 6.31 -24.11 -0.37
C SER A 383 7.36 -23.07 -0.76
N SER A 384 7.59 -22.03 0.06
CA SER A 384 8.43 -20.89 -0.34
C SER A 384 9.92 -21.23 -0.25
N PRO A 385 10.70 -21.10 -1.34
CA PRO A 385 12.15 -21.27 -1.28
C PRO A 385 12.83 -20.20 -0.40
N LEU A 386 12.14 -19.07 -0.17
CA LEU A 386 12.61 -18.01 0.74
C LEU A 386 12.64 -18.47 2.21
N MET A 387 12.01 -19.61 2.55
CA MET A 387 12.04 -20.17 3.91
C MET A 387 13.22 -21.13 4.16
N ALA A 388 14.06 -21.40 3.15
CA ALA A 388 15.23 -22.27 3.32
C ALA A 388 16.21 -21.73 4.39
N PRO A 389 16.96 -22.55 5.14
CA PRO A 389 17.93 -22.02 6.11
C PRO A 389 18.99 -21.12 5.46
N VAL A 390 19.42 -20.05 6.16
CA VAL A 390 20.57 -19.21 5.76
C VAL A 390 21.80 -19.69 6.53
N GLU A 391 22.84 -20.16 5.85
CA GLU A 391 24.03 -20.78 6.49
C GLU A 391 23.68 -21.89 7.51
N GLY A 392 22.62 -22.66 7.24
CA GLY A 392 22.11 -23.72 8.11
C GLY A 392 21.24 -23.24 9.27
N VAL A 393 20.95 -21.94 9.38
CA VAL A 393 20.12 -21.35 10.43
C VAL A 393 18.71 -21.13 9.91
N THR A 394 17.73 -21.76 10.56
CA THR A 394 16.30 -21.62 10.23
C THR A 394 15.77 -20.23 10.63
N LEU A 395 14.65 -19.82 10.04
CA LEU A 395 14.01 -18.55 10.41
C LEU A 395 13.58 -18.54 11.88
N GLU A 396 13.09 -19.68 12.38
CA GLU A 396 12.71 -19.86 13.78
C GLU A 396 13.88 -19.63 14.73
N GLN A 397 15.02 -20.30 14.49
CA GLN A 397 16.23 -20.11 15.28
C GLN A 397 16.70 -18.64 15.25
N TYR A 398 16.71 -18.03 14.08
CA TYR A 398 17.08 -16.62 13.94
C TYR A 398 16.13 -15.70 14.72
N ALA A 399 14.82 -15.88 14.58
CA ALA A 399 13.81 -15.09 15.27
C ALA A 399 13.90 -15.25 16.80
N HIS A 400 14.17 -16.46 17.30
CA HIS A 400 14.39 -16.70 18.72
C HIS A 400 15.61 -15.95 19.26
N LEU A 401 16.71 -15.91 18.51
CA LEU A 401 17.92 -15.16 18.89
C LEU A 401 17.68 -13.66 18.88
N CYS A 402 16.94 -13.15 17.89
CA CYS A 402 16.51 -11.76 17.87
C CYS A 402 15.64 -11.42 19.09
N ALA A 403 14.73 -12.32 19.49
CA ALA A 403 13.88 -12.12 20.67
C ALA A 403 14.70 -12.08 21.97
N GLN A 404 15.72 -12.91 22.09
CA GLN A 404 16.64 -12.90 23.23
C GLN A 404 17.53 -11.66 23.24
N ALA A 405 18.01 -11.19 22.08
CA ALA A 405 18.72 -9.91 22.01
C ALA A 405 17.82 -8.74 22.45
N ALA A 406 16.54 -8.77 22.06
CA ALA A 406 15.56 -7.74 22.40
C ALA A 406 15.13 -7.76 23.88
N SER A 407 15.39 -8.84 24.62
CA SER A 407 15.04 -8.91 26.05
C SER A 407 16.01 -8.15 26.97
N GLY A 408 17.00 -7.44 26.41
CA GLY A 408 17.90 -6.56 27.16
C GLY A 408 19.02 -7.29 27.89
N ILE A 409 19.41 -8.48 27.43
CA ILE A 409 20.62 -9.15 27.92
C ILE A 409 21.89 -8.37 27.54
N SER A 410 22.98 -8.56 28.29
CA SER A 410 24.25 -7.92 27.96
C SER A 410 24.81 -8.45 26.65
N GLN A 411 25.69 -7.68 25.99
CA GLN A 411 26.35 -8.13 24.77
C GLN A 411 27.20 -9.39 24.99
N GLN A 412 27.79 -9.57 26.17
CA GLN A 412 28.56 -10.77 26.52
C GLN A 412 27.66 -12.00 26.67
N ASP A 413 26.49 -11.83 27.30
CA ASP A 413 25.51 -12.91 27.44
C ASP A 413 24.94 -13.29 26.07
N PHE A 414 24.68 -12.31 25.20
CA PHE A 414 24.21 -12.58 23.84
C PHE A 414 25.24 -13.37 23.02
N VAL A 415 26.54 -13.08 23.16
CA VAL A 415 27.59 -13.90 22.51
C VAL A 415 27.56 -15.35 23.03
N SER A 416 27.29 -15.55 24.32
CA SER A 416 27.16 -16.89 24.90
C SER A 416 25.93 -17.64 24.36
N VAL A 417 24.80 -16.93 24.21
CA VAL A 417 23.58 -17.43 23.56
C VAL A 417 23.85 -17.84 22.11
N LEU A 418 24.56 -17.00 21.33
CA LEU A 418 24.92 -17.32 19.96
C LEU A 418 25.79 -18.60 19.91
N ALA A 419 26.76 -18.71 20.82
CA ALA A 419 27.63 -19.88 20.90
C ALA A 419 26.84 -21.17 21.21
N GLN A 420 25.83 -21.11 22.09
CA GLN A 420 24.91 -22.23 22.36
C GLN A 420 24.11 -22.65 21.12
N ALA A 421 23.77 -21.69 20.26
CA ALA A 421 23.14 -21.93 18.96
C ALA A 421 24.13 -22.33 17.84
N GLY A 422 25.40 -22.56 18.16
CA GLY A 422 26.43 -22.92 17.18
C GLY A 422 26.79 -21.78 16.23
N MET A 423 26.74 -20.53 16.70
CA MET A 423 27.05 -19.32 15.93
C MET A 423 28.01 -18.41 16.68
N ASP A 424 28.85 -17.71 15.92
CA ASP A 424 29.55 -16.52 16.41
C ASP A 424 28.82 -15.25 15.94
N LYS A 425 29.28 -14.09 16.41
CA LYS A 425 28.70 -12.80 16.04
C LYS A 425 28.77 -12.55 14.52
N ALA A 426 29.87 -12.93 13.87
CA ALA A 426 30.06 -12.70 12.45
C ALA A 426 29.07 -13.53 11.59
N LYS A 427 28.83 -14.78 11.98
CA LYS A 427 27.82 -15.65 11.36
C LYS A 427 26.41 -15.12 11.60
N PHE A 428 26.11 -14.67 12.83
CA PHE A 428 24.82 -14.04 13.12
C PHE A 428 24.56 -12.84 12.22
N ASP A 429 25.54 -11.95 12.05
CA ASP A 429 25.38 -10.75 11.23
C ASP A 429 25.15 -11.08 9.75
N ARG A 430 25.80 -12.12 9.20
CA ARG A 430 25.54 -12.61 7.83
C ARG A 430 24.16 -13.26 7.70
N VAL A 431 23.75 -14.06 8.68
CA VAL A 431 22.41 -14.68 8.73
C VAL A 431 21.32 -13.60 8.79
N ALA A 432 21.51 -12.58 9.64
CA ALA A 432 20.61 -11.44 9.75
C ALA A 432 20.48 -10.67 8.44
N ALA A 433 21.61 -10.41 7.76
CA ALA A 433 21.62 -9.79 6.43
C ALA A 433 20.88 -10.65 5.40
N GLY A 434 21.09 -11.96 5.41
CA GLY A 434 20.41 -12.91 4.52
C GLY A 434 18.89 -12.95 4.72
N TRP A 435 18.42 -12.96 5.97
CA TRP A 435 16.98 -12.88 6.25
C TRP A 435 16.39 -11.53 5.86
N THR A 436 17.10 -10.43 6.12
CA THR A 436 16.67 -9.09 5.72
C THR A 436 16.54 -8.97 4.19
N ASP A 437 17.49 -9.53 3.43
CA ASP A 437 17.42 -9.57 1.97
C ASP A 437 16.22 -10.38 1.47
N ARG A 438 15.91 -11.51 2.12
CA ARG A 438 14.74 -12.31 1.77
C ARG A 438 13.42 -11.63 2.08
N MET A 439 13.30 -10.96 3.23
CA MET A 439 12.11 -10.15 3.55
C MET A 439 11.90 -9.04 2.53
N LYS A 440 12.97 -8.41 2.03
CA LYS A 440 12.88 -7.41 0.94
C LYS A 440 12.40 -8.01 -0.38
N LYS A 441 12.80 -9.26 -0.67
CA LYS A 441 12.43 -10.00 -1.89
C LYS A 441 11.11 -10.77 -1.76
N ASP A 442 10.44 -10.68 -0.62
CA ASP A 442 9.21 -11.41 -0.33
C ASP A 442 7.98 -10.49 -0.46
N PRO A 443 7.38 -10.41 -1.66
CA PRO A 443 6.25 -9.52 -1.90
C PRO A 443 4.97 -9.93 -1.16
N ASP A 444 4.90 -11.19 -0.73
CA ASP A 444 3.74 -11.76 -0.05
C ASP A 444 3.87 -11.64 1.48
N PHE A 445 4.97 -11.09 1.99
CA PHE A 445 5.29 -10.93 3.41
C PHE A 445 5.25 -12.25 4.21
N VAL A 446 5.42 -13.40 3.55
CA VAL A 446 5.47 -14.74 4.14
C VAL A 446 6.56 -14.86 5.20
N VAL A 447 7.80 -14.49 4.87
CA VAL A 447 8.98 -14.51 5.74
C VAL A 447 8.77 -13.57 6.92
N THR A 448 8.26 -12.36 6.69
CA THR A 448 7.99 -11.39 7.77
C THR A 448 6.91 -11.89 8.73
N ASN A 449 5.85 -12.52 8.21
CA ASN A 449 4.78 -13.10 9.03
C ASN A 449 5.27 -14.28 9.86
N GLU A 450 6.02 -15.23 9.28
CA GLU A 450 6.57 -16.37 10.02
C GLU A 450 7.66 -15.93 11.01
N TYR A 451 8.51 -14.96 10.66
CA TYR A 451 9.46 -14.36 11.59
C TYR A 451 8.75 -13.81 12.82
N SER A 452 7.69 -13.03 12.63
CA SER A 452 6.94 -12.41 13.73
C SER A 452 6.32 -13.46 14.65
N LYS A 453 5.78 -14.54 14.06
CA LYS A 453 5.24 -15.69 14.78
C LYS A 453 6.32 -16.39 15.63
N PHE A 454 7.47 -16.71 15.04
CA PHE A 454 8.56 -17.37 15.78
C PHE A 454 9.15 -16.45 16.84
N PHE A 455 9.33 -15.17 16.54
CA PHE A 455 9.82 -14.18 17.50
C PHE A 455 8.92 -14.10 18.75
N ALA A 456 7.60 -14.05 18.56
CA ALA A 456 6.64 -14.08 19.65
C ALA A 456 6.66 -15.42 20.44
N ALA A 457 6.84 -16.54 19.72
CA ALA A 457 6.89 -17.88 20.29
C ALA A 457 8.22 -18.23 20.99
N ALA A 458 9.27 -17.41 20.84
CA ALA A 458 10.58 -17.67 21.42
C ALA A 458 10.48 -17.96 22.93
N PRO A 459 11.31 -18.82 23.52
CA PRO A 459 11.35 -18.95 24.98
C PRO A 459 11.98 -17.70 25.63
N PRO A 460 11.58 -17.32 26.85
CA PRO A 460 12.29 -16.28 27.60
C PRO A 460 13.72 -16.73 27.92
N PRO A 461 14.70 -15.80 28.04
CA PRO A 461 16.04 -16.14 28.48
C PRO A 461 16.05 -16.77 29.88
N PRO A 462 17.02 -17.65 30.19
CA PRO A 462 17.23 -18.14 31.55
C PRO A 462 17.39 -16.96 32.53
N GLY A 463 16.58 -16.94 33.59
CA GLY A 463 16.61 -15.87 34.61
C GLY A 463 15.85 -14.59 34.24
N ALA A 464 15.24 -14.52 33.06
CA ALA A 464 14.33 -13.43 32.73
C ALA A 464 13.06 -13.50 33.58
N ALA A 465 12.45 -12.34 33.87
CA ALA A 465 11.17 -12.27 34.54
C ALA A 465 10.10 -13.04 33.73
N PRO A 466 9.07 -13.60 34.38
CA PRO A 466 7.95 -14.22 33.68
C PRO A 466 7.38 -13.23 32.66
N ARG A 467 7.09 -13.71 31.46
CA ARG A 467 6.42 -12.88 30.44
C ARG A 467 5.08 -12.42 30.98
N LEU A 468 4.74 -11.17 30.69
CA LEU A 468 3.42 -10.64 30.98
C LEU A 468 2.37 -11.46 30.23
N ASP A 469 1.38 -12.01 30.93
CA ASP A 469 0.23 -12.62 30.29
C ASP A 469 -0.59 -11.50 29.62
N PRO A 470 -0.69 -11.47 28.28
CA PRO A 470 -1.36 -10.38 27.59
C PRO A 470 -2.84 -10.27 27.93
N SER A 471 -3.48 -11.34 28.44
CA SER A 471 -4.87 -11.31 28.89
C SER A 471 -5.09 -10.51 30.18
N THR A 472 -4.02 -10.28 30.93
CA THR A 472 -4.06 -9.46 32.17
C THR A 472 -3.99 -7.97 31.90
N VAL A 473 -3.57 -7.57 30.69
CA VAL A 473 -3.57 -6.16 30.27
C VAL A 473 -4.94 -5.79 29.73
N SER A 474 -5.63 -4.86 30.37
CA SER A 474 -6.93 -4.39 29.92
C SER A 474 -6.86 -3.68 28.57
N PHE A 475 -8.00 -3.64 27.87
CA PHE A 475 -8.12 -2.90 26.62
C PHE A 475 -7.80 -1.41 26.79
N GLU A 476 -8.22 -0.81 27.90
CA GLU A 476 -7.93 0.59 28.23
C GLU A 476 -6.42 0.83 28.42
N MET A 477 -5.71 -0.06 29.11
CA MET A 477 -4.26 0.03 29.27
C MET A 477 -3.55 -0.15 27.92
N PHE A 478 -4.02 -1.07 27.07
CA PHE A 478 -3.51 -1.23 25.71
C PHE A 478 -3.64 0.07 24.89
N CYS A 479 -4.83 0.68 24.87
CA CYS A 479 -5.05 1.97 24.20
C CYS A 479 -4.23 3.11 24.82
N GLU A 480 -4.02 3.10 26.14
CA GLU A 480 -3.18 4.07 26.83
C GLU A 480 -1.72 4.00 26.37
N ILE A 481 -1.17 2.78 26.28
CA ILE A 481 0.19 2.57 25.78
C ILE A 481 0.30 3.04 24.33
N MET A 482 -0.67 2.72 23.46
CA MET A 482 -0.65 3.20 22.06
C MET A 482 -0.65 4.73 21.94
N GLY A 483 -1.52 5.42 22.69
CA GLY A 483 -1.53 6.88 22.72
C GLY A 483 -0.23 7.48 23.26
N ALA A 484 0.36 6.85 24.29
CA ALA A 484 1.65 7.24 24.86
C ALA A 484 2.78 7.12 23.83
N GLN A 485 2.83 6.03 23.07
CA GLN A 485 3.83 5.81 22.01
C GLN A 485 3.78 6.91 20.95
N THR A 486 2.58 7.30 20.50
CA THR A 486 2.42 8.41 19.56
C THR A 486 2.97 9.71 20.15
N ALA A 487 2.63 10.04 21.40
CA ALA A 487 3.13 11.24 22.06
C ALA A 487 4.67 11.25 22.19
N TRP A 488 5.27 10.15 22.66
CA TRP A 488 6.72 10.03 22.82
C TRP A 488 7.45 10.10 21.49
N SER A 489 6.91 9.47 20.45
CA SER A 489 7.46 9.57 19.10
C SER A 489 7.44 11.02 18.60
N THR A 490 6.34 11.76 18.83
CA THR A 490 6.26 13.19 18.48
C THR A 490 7.26 14.05 19.26
N GLN A 491 7.54 13.68 20.52
CA GLN A 491 8.52 14.35 21.37
C GLN A 491 9.98 13.90 21.10
N GLY A 492 10.22 12.95 20.20
CA GLY A 492 11.55 12.41 19.92
C GLY A 492 12.15 11.55 21.05
N LYS A 493 11.31 11.01 21.95
CA LYS A 493 11.73 10.10 23.03
C LYS A 493 11.88 8.66 22.52
N ASP A 494 12.79 7.90 23.12
CA ASP A 494 12.91 6.45 22.85
C ASP A 494 11.69 5.71 23.41
N VAL A 495 10.81 5.29 22.49
CA VAL A 495 9.54 4.63 22.82
C VAL A 495 9.75 3.36 23.64
N ASN A 496 10.76 2.54 23.33
CA ASN A 496 10.98 1.28 24.04
C ASN A 496 11.47 1.52 25.47
N ALA A 497 12.34 2.52 25.66
CA ALA A 497 12.78 2.93 26.98
C ALA A 497 11.60 3.44 27.82
N MET A 498 10.72 4.25 27.21
CA MET A 498 9.55 4.82 27.89
C MET A 498 8.50 3.78 28.26
N ILE A 499 8.23 2.78 27.41
CA ILE A 499 7.32 1.67 27.75
C ILE A 499 7.82 0.93 28.99
N LYS A 500 9.13 0.64 29.03
CA LYS A 500 9.76 -0.02 30.18
C LYS A 500 9.69 0.86 31.43
N GLN A 501 9.95 2.15 31.30
CA GLN A 501 9.95 3.08 32.44
C GLN A 501 8.54 3.31 33.02
N VAL A 502 7.53 3.48 32.17
CA VAL A 502 6.19 3.93 32.59
C VAL A 502 5.27 2.76 32.89
N PHE A 503 5.32 1.70 32.08
CA PHE A 503 4.41 0.55 32.19
C PHE A 503 5.10 -0.70 32.74
N ASN A 504 6.41 -0.65 33.01
CA ASN A 504 7.20 -1.81 33.42
C ASN A 504 7.04 -3.00 32.47
N MET A 505 6.86 -2.72 31.17
CA MET A 505 6.73 -3.73 30.11
C MET A 505 7.97 -3.70 29.22
N THR A 506 8.43 -4.88 28.81
CA THR A 506 9.45 -4.96 27.76
C THR A 506 8.82 -4.75 26.38
N ALA A 507 9.64 -4.47 25.36
CA ALA A 507 9.16 -4.40 23.97
C ALA A 507 8.49 -5.71 23.52
N LEU A 508 8.97 -6.85 24.05
CA LEU A 508 8.41 -8.17 23.78
C LEU A 508 7.05 -8.37 24.46
N ASP A 509 6.90 -7.93 25.72
CA ASP A 509 5.59 -7.95 26.40
C ASP A 509 4.59 -7.10 25.63
N TRP A 510 4.99 -5.90 25.19
CA TRP A 510 4.15 -5.03 24.39
C TRP A 510 3.75 -5.68 23.05
N SER A 511 4.68 -6.33 22.36
CA SER A 511 4.38 -7.07 21.12
C SER A 511 3.35 -8.18 21.34
N ASN A 512 3.44 -8.90 22.46
CA ASN A 512 2.47 -9.94 22.83
C ASN A 512 1.10 -9.35 23.16
N VAL A 513 1.06 -8.26 23.94
CA VAL A 513 -0.19 -7.53 24.26
C VAL A 513 -0.85 -7.00 22.99
N SER A 514 -0.08 -6.41 22.08
CA SER A 514 -0.57 -5.91 20.80
C SER A 514 -1.10 -7.05 19.92
N SER A 515 -0.41 -8.19 19.88
CA SER A 515 -0.85 -9.38 19.14
C SER A 515 -2.12 -10.01 19.71
N PHE A 516 -2.37 -9.85 21.02
CA PHE A 516 -3.59 -10.32 21.67
C PHE A 516 -4.79 -9.40 21.40
N TRP A 517 -4.61 -8.08 21.49
CA TRP A 517 -5.68 -7.11 21.31
C TRP A 517 -6.00 -6.80 19.85
N SER A 518 -5.02 -6.81 18.95
CA SER A 518 -5.22 -6.46 17.53
C SER A 518 -6.29 -7.32 16.83
N PRO A 519 -6.27 -8.67 16.92
CA PRO A 519 -7.33 -9.49 16.34
C PRO A 519 -8.68 -9.23 16.99
N LYS A 520 -8.72 -9.03 18.32
CA LYS A 520 -9.96 -8.75 19.06
C LYS A 520 -10.61 -7.45 18.58
N MET A 521 -9.83 -6.40 18.36
CA MET A 521 -10.32 -5.13 17.81
C MET A 521 -10.84 -5.26 16.38
N MET A 522 -10.21 -6.07 15.54
CA MET A 522 -10.71 -6.32 14.19
C MET A 522 -12.06 -7.05 14.22
N THR A 523 -12.28 -7.89 15.23
CA THR A 523 -13.51 -8.69 15.35
C THR A 523 -14.62 -8.02 16.17
N ASP A 524 -14.29 -7.08 17.05
CA ASP A 524 -15.23 -6.37 17.92
C ASP A 524 -15.24 -4.88 17.59
N MET A 525 -16.25 -4.47 16.82
CA MET A 525 -16.40 -3.07 16.39
C MET A 525 -16.61 -2.10 17.55
N ASN A 526 -17.14 -2.55 18.70
CA ASN A 526 -17.28 -1.68 19.86
C ASN A 526 -15.93 -1.33 20.47
N LEU A 527 -14.99 -2.27 20.49
CA LEU A 527 -13.61 -1.99 20.88
C LEU A 527 -12.95 -1.03 19.88
N ALA A 528 -13.09 -1.29 18.58
CA ALA A 528 -12.53 -0.42 17.54
C ALA A 528 -13.03 1.03 17.62
N MET A 529 -14.33 1.24 17.85
CA MET A 529 -14.91 2.59 18.01
C MET A 529 -14.37 3.33 19.24
N ARG A 530 -14.17 2.62 20.36
CA ARG A 530 -13.64 3.22 21.61
C ARG A 530 -12.15 3.50 21.56
N MET A 531 -11.40 2.76 20.74
CA MET A 531 -9.95 2.85 20.62
C MET A 531 -9.48 4.27 20.32
N SER A 532 -10.09 4.93 19.32
CA SER A 532 -9.66 6.27 18.88
C SER A 532 -9.77 7.32 19.99
N ASP A 533 -10.88 7.33 20.73
CA ASP A 533 -11.09 8.25 21.86
C ASP A 533 -10.10 7.97 23.01
N LEU A 534 -9.93 6.70 23.39
CA LEU A 534 -8.99 6.32 24.45
C LEU A 534 -7.54 6.66 24.10
N MET A 535 -7.12 6.36 22.87
CA MET A 535 -5.78 6.71 22.38
C MET A 535 -5.56 8.22 22.35
N MET A 536 -6.54 9.00 21.89
CA MET A 536 -6.42 10.46 21.82
C MET A 536 -6.27 11.07 23.22
N ARG A 537 -7.06 10.61 24.20
CA ARG A 537 -6.94 11.05 25.60
C ARG A 537 -5.58 10.70 26.20
N ALA A 538 -5.09 9.48 25.95
CA ALA A 538 -3.78 9.07 26.40
C ALA A 538 -2.66 9.88 25.72
N GLN A 539 -2.75 10.09 24.40
CA GLN A 539 -1.80 10.93 23.67
C GLN A 539 -1.74 12.34 24.26
N GLN A 540 -2.89 12.98 24.53
CA GLN A 540 -2.94 14.29 25.19
C GLN A 540 -2.30 14.28 26.58
N LYS A 541 -2.60 13.25 27.39
CA LYS A 541 -2.02 13.06 28.73
C LYS A 541 -0.49 13.00 28.67
N TYR A 542 0.08 12.19 27.77
CA TYR A 542 1.54 12.02 27.66
C TYR A 542 2.24 13.13 26.88
N MET A 543 1.53 13.87 26.02
CA MET A 543 2.06 15.09 25.38
C MET A 543 2.31 16.21 26.39
N ALA A 544 1.55 16.23 27.49
CA ALA A 544 1.71 17.20 28.57
C ALA A 544 2.83 16.83 29.58
N MET A 545 3.45 15.65 29.44
CA MET A 545 4.58 15.16 30.25
C MET A 545 5.90 15.25 29.49
#